data_AF-A0A918VC61-F1
#
_entry.id   AF-A0A918VC61-F1
#
_cell.length_a   1.000
_cell.length_b   1.000
_cell.length_c   1.000
_cell.angle_alpha   90.00
_cell.angle_beta   90.00
_cell.angle_gamma   90.00
#
_symmetry.space_group_name_H-M   'P 1'
#
loop_
_entity.id
_entity.type
_entity.pdbx_description
1 polymer ?
#
loop_
_entity_poly.entity_id
_entity_poly.type
_entity_poly.pdbx_seq_one_letter_code
_entity_poly.pdbx_strand_id
1 'polypeptide(L)' 'MLALTGTARLWEPRRLRLRLVTTAGQFVITGRRRILRLARHWPWSSHITAALERLALLPNPG' A
#
# COMPACT_ATOMS: atom_id res chain seq x y z
N MET A 1 10.48 3.09 4.33
CA MET A 1 9.77 1.82 4.63
C MET A 1 9.23 1.83 6.07
N LEU A 2 8.40 2.81 6.44
CA LEU A 2 7.95 2.98 7.84
C LEU A 2 6.64 2.27 8.19
N ALA A 3 5.85 1.88 7.19
CA ALA A 3 4.52 1.29 7.42
C ALA A 3 4.38 -0.19 7.07
N LEU A 4 5.39 -0.81 6.46
CA LEU A 4 5.37 -2.24 6.13
C LEU A 4 5.92 -3.02 7.33
N THR A 5 5.11 -3.94 7.87
CA THR A 5 5.45 -4.76 9.04
C THR A 5 5.56 -6.25 8.67
N GLY A 6 6.16 -7.04 9.56
CA GLY A 6 6.34 -8.48 9.36
C GLY A 6 7.26 -8.80 8.17
N THR A 7 6.94 -9.85 7.42
CA THR A 7 7.72 -10.31 6.26
C THR A 7 7.86 -9.25 5.17
N ALA A 8 6.91 -8.32 5.07
CA ALA A 8 6.96 -7.20 4.11
C ALA A 8 8.08 -6.19 4.39
N ARG A 9 8.55 -6.10 5.65
CA ARG A 9 9.69 -5.25 6.03
C ARG A 9 11.03 -5.81 5.54
N LEU A 10 11.12 -7.14 5.39
CA LEU A 10 12.33 -7.86 5.00
C LEU A 10 12.48 -8.01 3.48
N TRP A 11 11.52 -7.51 2.69
CA TRP A 11 11.64 -7.57 1.24
C TRP A 11 12.72 -6.62 0.75
N GLU A 12 13.52 -7.10 -0.20
CA GLU A 12 14.45 -6.25 -0.94
C GLU A 12 13.71 -5.06 -1.58
N PRO A 13 14.28 -3.85 -1.59
CA PRO A 13 13.62 -2.64 -2.10
C PRO A 13 13.10 -2.78 -3.53
N ARG A 14 13.81 -3.53 -4.39
CA ARG A 14 13.41 -3.78 -5.77
C ARG A 14 12.15 -4.65 -5.83
N ARG A 15 12.08 -5.69 -5.00
CA ARG A 15 10.96 -6.61 -4.89
C ARG A 15 9.74 -5.92 -4.28
N LEU A 16 9.98 -5.01 -3.34
CA LEU A 16 8.98 -4.12 -2.77
C LEU A 16 8.33 -3.24 -3.83
N ARG A 17 9.15 -2.52 -4.62
CA ARG A 17 8.65 -1.63 -5.67
C ARG A 17 7.84 -2.38 -6.72
N LEU A 18 8.33 -3.54 -7.15
CA LEU A 18 7.57 -4.40 -8.06
C LEU A 18 6.20 -4.73 -7.46
N ARG A 19 6.16 -5.31 -6.25
CA ARG A 19 4.90 -5.74 -5.62
C ARG A 19 3.91 -4.61 -5.39
N LEU A 20 4.37 -3.42 -5.00
CA LEU A 20 3.50 -2.27 -4.77
C LEU A 20 2.95 -1.70 -6.09
N VAL A 21 3.78 -1.60 -7.13
CA VAL A 21 3.41 -0.93 -8.39
C VAL A 21 2.69 -1.88 -9.35
N THR A 22 2.97 -3.18 -9.32
CA THR A 22 2.32 -4.17 -10.20
C THR A 22 1.06 -4.79 -9.59
N THR A 23 0.63 -4.37 -8.40
CA THR A 23 -0.63 -4.85 -7.87
C THR A 23 -1.77 -4.35 -8.75
N ALA A 24 -2.57 -5.27 -9.26
CA ALA A 24 -3.74 -4.93 -10.04
C ALA A 24 -4.73 -4.16 -9.15
N GLY A 25 -5.00 -2.91 -9.53
CA GLY A 25 -5.92 -2.05 -8.82
C GLY A 25 -6.38 -0.88 -9.66
N GLN A 26 -7.51 -0.29 -9.27
CA GLN A 26 -8.05 0.91 -9.87
C GLN A 26 -7.79 2.09 -8.95
N PHE A 27 -7.17 3.14 -9.47
CA PHE A 27 -7.02 4.41 -8.76
C PHE A 27 -8.06 5.40 -9.28
N VAL A 28 -9.01 5.77 -8.42
CA VAL A 28 -10.10 6.68 -8.74
C VAL A 28 -9.89 7.97 -7.97
N ILE A 29 -9.77 9.08 -8.71
CA ILE A 29 -9.71 10.42 -8.13
C ILE A 29 -11.08 11.04 -8.31
N THR A 30 -11.78 11.29 -7.21
CA THR A 30 -12.98 12.13 -7.18
C THR A 30 -12.62 13.46 -6.51
N GLY A 31 -13.40 14.52 -6.75
CA GLY A 31 -13.02 15.89 -6.36
C GLY A 31 -12.55 16.06 -4.91
N ARG A 32 -13.08 15.28 -3.96
CA ARG A 32 -12.65 15.30 -2.55
C ARG A 32 -12.05 13.98 -2.05
N ARG A 33 -12.04 12.90 -2.85
CA ARG A 33 -11.63 11.57 -2.39
C ARG A 33 -10.71 10.90 -3.39
N ARG A 34 -9.63 10.31 -2.89
CA ARG A 34 -8.76 9.42 -3.65
C ARG A 34 -9.08 7.99 -3.18
N ILE A 35 -9.58 7.17 -4.08
CA ILE A 35 -10.01 5.80 -3.80
C ILE A 35 -9.09 4.84 -4.53
N LEU A 36 -8.45 3.95 -3.78
CA LEU A 36 -7.65 2.86 -4.34
C LEU A 36 -8.42 1.54 -4.16
N ARG A 37 -8.81 0.90 -5.26
CA ARG A 37 -9.46 -0.41 -5.27
C ARG A 37 -8.44 -1.46 -5.64
N LEU A 38 -8.02 -2.28 -4.68
CA LEU A 38 -7.08 -3.39 -4.92
C LEU A 38 -7.84 -4.68 -5.22
N ALA A 39 -7.32 -5.51 -6.12
CA ALA A 39 -7.87 -6.84 -6.36
C ALA A 39 -7.76 -7.70 -5.08
N ARG A 40 -8.91 -8.10 -4.52
CA ARG A 40 -8.96 -8.79 -3.21
C ARG A 40 -8.19 -10.11 -3.18
N HIS A 41 -8.13 -10.83 -4.31
CA HIS A 41 -7.45 -12.11 -4.42
C HIS A 41 -5.93 -12.00 -4.60
N TRP A 42 -5.40 -10.79 -4.76
CA TRP A 42 -3.95 -10.62 -4.97
C TRP A 42 -3.19 -10.88 -3.66
N PRO A 43 -2.05 -11.60 -3.68
CA PRO A 43 -1.39 -12.10 -2.46
C PRO A 43 -0.93 -10.99 -1.50
N TRP A 44 -0.72 -9.78 -2.01
CA TRP A 44 -0.11 -8.68 -1.28
C TRP A 44 -1.12 -7.56 -0.95
N SER A 45 -2.39 -7.70 -1.35
CA SER A 45 -3.41 -6.67 -1.16
C SER A 45 -3.64 -6.33 0.31
N SER A 46 -3.66 -7.33 1.19
CA SER A 46 -3.78 -7.13 2.65
C SER A 46 -2.59 -6.36 3.23
N HIS A 47 -1.36 -6.68 2.79
CA HIS A 47 -0.15 -5.98 3.22
C HIS A 47 -0.14 -4.52 2.79
N ILE A 48 -0.64 -4.22 1.58
CA ILE A 48 -0.74 -2.85 1.08
C ILE A 48 -1.79 -2.06 1.87
N THR A 49 -2.98 -2.64 2.08
CA THR A 49 -4.06 -2.00 2.86
C THR A 49 -3.60 -1.70 4.28
N ALA A 50 -3.02 -2.68 4.98
CA ALA A 50 -2.52 -2.48 6.34
C ALA A 50 -1.42 -1.41 6.43
N ALA A 51 -0.53 -1.34 5.42
CA ALA A 51 0.48 -0.30 5.37
C ALA A 51 -0.14 1.10 5.14
N LEU A 52 -1.15 1.21 4.29
CA LEU A 52 -1.86 2.47 4.04
C LEU A 52 -2.63 2.93 5.29
N GLU A 53 -3.33 2.03 5.97
CA GLU A 53 -4.00 2.29 7.25
C GLU A 53 -3.01 2.80 8.29
N ARG A 54 -1.83 2.17 8.38
CA ARG A 54 -0.79 2.60 9.32
C ARG A 54 -0.19 3.96 8.95
N LEU A 55 0.01 4.26 7.66
CA LEU A 55 0.44 5.59 7.22
C LEU A 55 -0.60 6.66 7.56
N ALA A 56 -1.89 6.35 7.43
CA ALA A 56 -2.97 7.28 7.76
C ALA A 56 -3.02 7.63 9.26
N LEU A 57 -2.49 6.75 10.12
CA LEU A 57 -2.36 6.98 11.56
C LEU A 57 -1.11 7.79 11.94
N LEU A 58 -0.13 7.94 11.05
CA LEU A 58 1.06 8.73 11.35
C LEU A 58 0.71 10.23 11.28
N PRO A 59 1.18 11.03 12.25
CA PRO A 59 1.06 12.48 12.14
C PRO A 59 1.78 12.92 10.87
N ASN A 60 1.15 13.82 10.12
CA ASN A 60 1.75 14.34 8.91
C ASN A 60 3.09 14.98 9.29
N PRO A 61 4.23 14.51 8.76
CA PRO A 61 5.49 15.21 8.97
C PRO A 61 5.35 16.55 8.27
N GLY A 62 5.11 17.59 9.06
CA GLY A 62 5.02 18.98 8.60
C GLY A 62 6.30 19.42 7.89
#